data_AF-A0A958PDN8-F1
#
_entry.id   AF-A0A958PDN8-F1
#
_cell.length_a   1.000
_cell.length_b   1.000
_cell.length_c   1.000
_cell.angle_alpha   90.00
_cell.angle_beta   90.00
_cell.angle_gamma   90.00
#
_symmetry.space_group_name_H-M   'P 1'
#
loop_
_entity.id
_entity.type
_entity.pdbx_description
1 polymer ?
#
loop_
_entity_poly.entity_id
_entity_poly.type
_entity_poly.pdbx_seq_one_letter_code
_entity_poly.pdbx_strand_id
1 'polypeptide(L)'
;QKELKSYLEKQFGKYPPKAIRKSSEELFKRLVKKNKDQVLILYSDEHFQYRRAIERDLRDLNIVHLTISSKASRNFQNPLFNVNSFDMQIRQKSAAFMRETISFAKHSIGMVEKFTLFMAFKNYMRPYFYKKQLRDPHAHEHSPAQRAGIEKKVLSFREFFKERVTTHQVDLSKDWEDFVKRRDPLSRRVIQGYKGI
;
A
#
# COMPACT_ATOMS: atom_id res chain seq x y z
N GLN A 1 6.76 29.60 -8.97
CA GLN A 1 6.47 28.15 -9.17
C GLN A 1 6.89 27.61 -10.55
N LYS A 2 6.62 28.30 -11.68
CA LYS A 2 7.01 27.83 -13.03
C LYS A 2 8.53 27.71 -13.24
N GLU A 3 9.30 28.68 -12.79
CA GLU A 3 10.77 28.67 -12.90
C GLU A 3 11.41 27.55 -12.07
N LEU A 4 10.98 27.38 -10.81
CA LEU A 4 11.39 26.26 -9.97
C LEU A 4 11.07 24.91 -10.62
N LYS A 5 9.88 24.76 -11.23
CA LYS A 5 9.52 23.55 -11.97
C LYS A 5 10.47 23.32 -13.15
N SER A 6 10.73 24.33 -13.97
CA SER A 6 11.63 24.25 -15.12
C SER A 6 13.06 23.89 -14.70
N TYR A 7 13.58 24.52 -13.63
CA TYR A 7 14.87 24.19 -13.04
C TYR A 7 14.91 22.73 -12.59
N LEU A 8 13.90 22.28 -11.83
CA LEU A 8 13.85 20.90 -11.35
C LEU A 8 13.68 19.88 -12.49
N GLU A 9 12.97 20.22 -13.57
CA GLU A 9 12.85 19.39 -14.76
C GLU A 9 14.15 19.33 -15.56
N LYS A 10 14.92 20.42 -15.62
CA LYS A 10 16.27 20.42 -16.22
C LYS A 10 17.25 19.57 -15.42
N GLN A 11 17.22 19.68 -14.08
CA GLN A 11 18.15 18.98 -13.20
C GLN A 11 17.85 17.49 -13.03
N PHE A 12 16.57 17.13 -12.92
CA PHE A 12 16.14 15.77 -12.57
C PHE A 12 15.31 15.08 -13.66
N GLY A 13 14.99 15.77 -14.75
CA GLY A 13 14.04 15.27 -15.75
C GLY A 13 12.58 15.53 -15.39
N LYS A 14 11.70 15.28 -16.38
CA LYS A 14 10.25 15.43 -16.23
C LYS A 14 9.69 14.30 -15.36
N TYR A 15 8.64 14.60 -14.59
CA TYR A 15 7.89 13.54 -13.91
C TYR A 15 7.30 12.57 -14.94
N PRO A 16 7.33 11.25 -14.67
CA PRO A 16 6.80 10.25 -15.58
C PRO A 16 5.31 10.51 -15.84
N PRO A 17 4.93 10.91 -17.07
CA PRO A 17 3.54 11.18 -17.39
C PRO A 17 2.81 9.84 -17.35
N LYS A 18 1.82 9.70 -16.45
CA LYS A 18 1.04 8.46 -16.20
C LYS A 18 1.64 7.47 -15.19
N ALA A 19 2.44 7.95 -14.25
CA ALA A 19 2.97 7.15 -13.12
C ALA A 19 1.93 6.23 -12.45
N ILE A 20 0.76 6.78 -12.08
CA ILE A 20 -0.33 6.02 -11.43
C ILE A 20 -0.83 4.88 -12.33
N ARG A 21 -1.08 5.16 -13.61
CA ARG A 21 -1.55 4.15 -14.58
C ARG A 21 -0.54 3.02 -14.73
N LYS A 22 0.75 3.36 -14.86
CA LYS A 22 1.81 2.35 -15.02
C LYS A 22 2.00 1.49 -13.78
N SER A 23 2.01 2.10 -12.59
CA SER A 23 2.05 1.34 -11.34
C SER A 23 0.81 0.45 -11.15
N SER A 24 -0.37 0.93 -11.55
CA SER A 24 -1.62 0.15 -11.48
C SER A 24 -1.61 -1.02 -12.47
N GLU A 25 -1.12 -0.79 -13.69
CA GLU A 25 -0.95 -1.82 -14.72
C GLU A 25 -0.10 -2.99 -14.21
N GLU A 26 1.08 -2.70 -13.64
CA GLU A 26 1.99 -3.70 -13.08
C GLU A 26 1.36 -4.47 -11.91
N LEU A 27 0.70 -3.76 -11.00
CA LEU A 27 0.00 -4.37 -9.86
C LEU A 27 -1.10 -5.33 -10.34
N PHE A 28 -1.97 -4.89 -11.24
CA PHE A 28 -3.10 -5.69 -11.71
C PHE A 28 -2.63 -6.91 -12.52
N LYS A 29 -1.58 -6.78 -13.35
CA LYS A 29 -0.97 -7.95 -14.03
C LYS A 29 -0.52 -9.01 -13.03
N ARG A 30 0.12 -8.60 -11.93
CA ARG A 30 0.56 -9.52 -10.88
C ARG A 30 -0.63 -10.19 -10.18
N LEU A 31 -1.71 -9.46 -9.93
CA LEU A 31 -2.93 -10.01 -9.33
C LEU A 31 -3.61 -11.04 -10.24
N VAL A 32 -3.72 -10.76 -11.54
CA VAL A 32 -4.26 -11.71 -12.53
C VAL A 32 -3.41 -12.99 -12.56
N LYS A 33 -2.08 -12.85 -12.63
CA LYS A 33 -1.16 -14.00 -12.60
C LYS A 33 -1.34 -14.85 -11.35
N LYS A 34 -1.58 -14.21 -10.19
CA LYS A 34 -1.85 -14.91 -8.93
C LYS A 34 -3.20 -15.63 -8.92
N ASN A 35 -4.17 -15.15 -9.70
CA ASN A 35 -5.51 -15.72 -9.79
C ASN A 35 -5.63 -16.93 -10.74
N LYS A 36 -4.49 -17.48 -11.24
CA LYS A 36 -4.41 -18.73 -12.02
C LYS A 36 -5.49 -18.85 -13.10
N ASP A 37 -5.58 -17.83 -13.96
CA ASP A 37 -6.49 -17.74 -15.10
C ASP A 37 -7.99 -17.62 -14.77
N GLN A 38 -8.36 -17.51 -13.49
CA GLN A 38 -9.71 -17.15 -13.10
C GLN A 38 -9.97 -15.65 -13.32
N VAL A 39 -11.23 -15.31 -13.57
CA VAL A 39 -11.68 -13.93 -13.67
C VAL A 39 -11.37 -13.17 -12.37
N LEU A 40 -10.56 -12.12 -12.48
CA LEU A 40 -10.23 -11.23 -11.36
C LEU A 40 -11.34 -10.20 -11.19
N ILE A 41 -12.08 -10.27 -10.07
CA ILE A 41 -13.03 -9.22 -9.68
C ILE A 41 -12.27 -8.15 -8.89
N LEU A 42 -12.10 -6.97 -9.48
CA LEU A 42 -11.38 -5.86 -8.90
C LEU A 42 -12.35 -4.76 -8.43
N TYR A 43 -12.32 -4.46 -7.14
CA TYR A 43 -13.01 -3.31 -6.57
C TYR A 43 -12.05 -2.13 -6.41
N SER A 44 -12.39 -0.95 -6.94
CA SER A 44 -11.62 0.29 -6.71
C SER A 44 -12.51 1.52 -6.58
N ASP A 45 -11.92 2.67 -6.27
CA ASP A 45 -12.61 3.94 -6.45
C ASP A 45 -12.77 4.29 -7.95
N GLU A 46 -13.41 5.41 -8.24
CA GLU A 46 -13.65 5.91 -9.60
C GLU A 46 -12.43 6.62 -10.22
N HIS A 47 -11.21 6.39 -9.73
CA HIS A 47 -10.03 7.06 -10.28
C HIS A 47 -9.79 6.65 -11.74
N PHE A 48 -9.83 7.65 -12.63
CA PHE A 48 -9.73 7.45 -14.09
C PHE A 48 -8.47 6.73 -14.58
N GLN A 49 -7.37 6.72 -13.80
CA GLN A 49 -6.13 6.05 -14.21
C GLN A 49 -6.22 4.53 -14.04
N TYR A 50 -6.98 4.05 -13.04
CA TYR A 50 -7.25 2.61 -12.88
C TYR A 50 -8.08 2.09 -14.05
N ARG A 51 -9.17 2.80 -14.35
CA ARG A 51 -10.01 2.52 -15.52
C ARG A 51 -9.18 2.50 -16.81
N ARG A 52 -8.33 3.51 -17.03
CA ARG A 52 -7.46 3.56 -18.22
C ARG A 52 -6.43 2.44 -18.28
N ALA A 53 -5.87 2.02 -17.14
CA ALA A 53 -4.95 0.88 -17.10
C ALA A 53 -5.67 -0.39 -17.57
N ILE A 54 -6.88 -0.62 -17.08
CA ILE A 54 -7.67 -1.81 -17.40
C ILE A 54 -8.13 -1.80 -18.86
N GLU A 55 -8.81 -0.73 -19.29
CA GLU A 55 -9.40 -0.65 -20.64
C GLU A 55 -8.36 -0.56 -21.77
N ARG A 56 -7.15 -0.02 -21.50
CA ARG A 56 -6.14 0.22 -22.56
C ARG A 56 -4.94 -0.71 -22.48
N ASP A 57 -4.40 -0.97 -21.29
CA ASP A 57 -3.15 -1.72 -21.14
C ASP A 57 -3.41 -3.20 -20.80
N LEU A 58 -4.55 -3.52 -20.21
CA LEU A 58 -4.90 -4.85 -19.71
C LEU A 58 -6.17 -5.42 -20.35
N ARG A 59 -6.57 -4.88 -21.51
CA ARG A 59 -7.83 -5.24 -22.19
C ARG A 59 -7.95 -6.74 -22.47
N ASP A 60 -6.81 -7.41 -22.66
CA ASP A 60 -6.71 -8.82 -23.02
C ASP A 60 -6.69 -9.74 -21.77
N LEU A 61 -6.78 -9.16 -20.56
CA LEU A 61 -6.82 -9.91 -19.30
C LEU A 61 -8.25 -10.04 -18.77
N ASN A 62 -8.55 -11.17 -18.14
CA ASN A 62 -9.85 -11.46 -17.52
C ASN A 62 -10.04 -10.67 -16.21
N ILE A 63 -10.35 -9.38 -16.32
CA ILE A 63 -10.59 -8.48 -15.19
C ILE A 63 -12.02 -7.92 -15.28
N VAL A 64 -12.81 -8.15 -14.24
CA VAL A 64 -14.10 -7.47 -14.02
C VAL A 64 -13.87 -6.32 -13.05
N HIS A 65 -13.98 -5.08 -13.56
CA HIS A 65 -13.73 -3.88 -12.77
C HIS A 65 -15.02 -3.28 -12.22
N LEU A 66 -15.15 -3.27 -10.89
CA LEU A 66 -16.27 -2.68 -10.16
C LEU A 66 -15.79 -1.41 -9.45
N THR A 67 -16.32 -0.26 -9.84
CA THR A 67 -15.97 1.03 -9.25
C THR A 67 -16.97 1.45 -8.20
N ILE A 68 -16.48 1.94 -7.06
CA ILE A 68 -17.30 2.48 -5.98
C ILE A 68 -17.10 3.99 -5.92
N SER A 69 -18.20 4.73 -5.96
CA SER A 69 -18.12 6.18 -5.87
C SER A 69 -17.57 6.66 -4.53
N SER A 70 -16.76 7.71 -4.58
CA SER A 70 -16.22 8.35 -3.38
C SER A 70 -17.30 8.97 -2.48
N LYS A 71 -18.49 9.23 -3.03
CA LYS A 71 -19.70 9.70 -2.33
C LYS A 71 -20.46 8.58 -1.62
N ALA A 72 -20.17 7.32 -1.92
CA ALA A 72 -20.82 6.19 -1.25
C ALA A 72 -20.52 6.22 0.26
N SER A 73 -21.50 5.84 1.06
CA SER A 73 -21.33 5.79 2.52
C SER A 73 -20.15 4.90 2.88
N ARG A 74 -19.27 5.39 3.77
CA ARG A 74 -18.07 4.67 4.22
C ARG A 74 -18.38 3.80 5.44
N ASN A 75 -19.39 2.94 5.30
CA ASN A 75 -19.79 1.98 6.32
C ASN A 75 -19.26 0.57 5.98
N PHE A 76 -19.54 -0.41 6.84
CA PHE A 76 -19.10 -1.79 6.66
C PHE A 76 -19.72 -2.50 5.44
N GLN A 77 -20.77 -1.94 4.83
CA GLN A 77 -21.40 -2.48 3.62
C GLN A 77 -20.67 -2.01 2.36
N ASN A 78 -19.84 -0.98 2.46
CA ASN A 78 -19.02 -0.52 1.35
C ASN A 78 -17.96 -1.58 1.01
N PRO A 79 -17.87 -2.07 -0.24
CA PRO A 79 -16.85 -3.03 -0.64
C PRO A 79 -15.41 -2.54 -0.38
N LEU A 80 -15.19 -1.23 -0.38
CA LEU A 80 -13.90 -0.60 -0.08
C LEU A 80 -13.69 -0.32 1.42
N PHE A 81 -14.58 -0.77 2.31
CA PHE A 81 -14.51 -0.48 3.74
C PHE A 81 -13.13 -0.82 4.34
N ASN A 82 -12.58 -1.98 3.99
CA ASN A 82 -11.29 -2.43 4.51
C ASN A 82 -10.16 -1.45 4.14
N VAL A 83 -10.11 -1.01 2.89
CA VAL A 83 -9.11 -0.06 2.38
C VAL A 83 -9.33 1.32 3.01
N ASN A 84 -10.57 1.81 3.02
CA ASN A 84 -10.94 3.10 3.60
C ASN A 84 -10.65 3.18 5.11
N SER A 85 -10.92 2.10 5.84
CA SER A 85 -10.65 1.99 7.28
C SER A 85 -9.16 1.97 7.55
N PHE A 86 -8.37 1.26 6.73
CA PHE A 86 -6.92 1.26 6.83
C PHE A 86 -6.34 2.65 6.58
N ASP A 87 -6.75 3.29 5.49
CA ASP A 87 -6.34 4.63 5.08
C ASP A 87 -6.70 5.70 6.13
N MET A 88 -7.89 5.61 6.73
CA MET A 88 -8.24 6.47 7.87
C MET A 88 -7.32 6.26 9.07
N GLN A 89 -7.02 5.01 9.43
CA GLN A 89 -6.20 4.70 10.60
C GLN A 89 -4.75 5.14 10.43
N ILE A 90 -4.15 4.94 9.25
CA ILE A 90 -2.76 5.37 9.00
C ILE A 90 -2.63 6.88 9.05
N ARG A 91 -3.61 7.64 8.53
CA ARG A 91 -3.64 9.10 8.64
C ARG A 91 -3.66 9.61 10.08
N GLN A 92 -4.32 8.89 10.98
CA GLN A 92 -4.34 9.25 12.41
C GLN A 92 -3.04 8.88 13.13
N LYS A 93 -2.30 7.88 12.64
CA LYS A 93 -1.13 7.32 13.34
C LYS A 93 0.21 7.74 12.77
N SER A 94 0.24 8.23 11.53
CA SER A 94 1.47 8.60 10.83
C SER A 94 1.32 9.97 10.19
N ALA A 95 2.13 10.92 10.65
CA ALA A 95 2.15 12.27 10.12
C ALA A 95 2.40 12.28 8.60
N ALA A 96 3.25 11.38 8.09
CA ALA A 96 3.57 11.25 6.67
C ALA A 96 2.38 10.97 5.74
N PHE A 97 1.24 10.53 6.28
CA PHE A 97 0.00 10.27 5.54
C PHE A 97 -1.05 11.38 5.73
N MET A 98 -0.76 12.38 6.57
CA MET A 98 -1.60 13.56 6.70
C MET A 98 -1.52 14.41 5.42
N ARG A 99 -2.12 15.61 5.45
CA ARG A 99 -2.07 16.52 4.30
C ARG A 99 -0.62 16.88 3.98
N GLU A 100 -0.32 16.97 2.69
CA GLU A 100 1.00 17.30 2.16
C GLU A 100 1.56 18.60 2.77
N THR A 101 0.68 19.58 3.03
CA THR A 101 1.03 20.88 3.62
C THR A 101 1.41 20.84 5.10
N ILE A 102 1.15 19.73 5.80
CA ILE A 102 1.37 19.60 7.25
C ILE A 102 2.63 18.77 7.51
N SER A 103 2.66 17.55 6.98
CA SER A 103 3.77 16.63 7.23
C SER A 103 3.79 15.60 6.13
N PHE A 104 4.61 15.81 5.11
CA PHE A 104 4.79 14.85 4.03
C PHE A 104 6.17 14.21 4.11
N ALA A 105 6.26 12.95 3.70
CA ALA A 105 7.56 12.30 3.57
C ALA A 105 8.39 13.01 2.49
N LYS A 106 9.70 13.23 2.75
CA LYS A 106 10.61 13.88 1.78
C LYS A 106 10.79 13.08 0.48
N HIS A 107 10.53 11.78 0.53
CA HIS A 107 10.56 10.89 -0.63
C HIS A 107 9.54 9.74 -0.46
N SER A 108 9.08 9.19 -1.58
CA SER A 108 8.10 8.10 -1.67
C SER A 108 8.48 6.87 -0.85
N ILE A 109 9.74 6.45 -0.91
CA ILE A 109 10.21 5.28 -0.13
C ILE A 109 9.98 5.47 1.37
N GLY A 110 10.17 6.69 1.92
CA GLY A 110 9.95 6.95 3.34
C GLY A 110 8.48 6.85 3.72
N MET A 111 7.59 7.19 2.79
CA MET A 111 6.15 6.98 2.94
C MET A 111 5.83 5.47 2.97
N VAL A 112 6.41 4.68 2.07
CA VAL A 112 6.25 3.21 2.05
C VAL A 112 6.84 2.57 3.31
N GLU A 113 7.97 3.04 3.83
CA GLU A 113 8.55 2.54 5.09
C GLU A 113 7.59 2.72 6.27
N LYS A 114 7.01 3.92 6.40
CA LYS A 114 6.00 4.20 7.42
C LYS A 114 4.74 3.36 7.24
N PHE A 115 4.32 3.13 5.99
CA PHE A 115 3.19 2.25 5.67
C PHE A 115 3.47 0.81 6.09
N THR A 116 4.64 0.27 5.77
CA THR A 116 5.05 -1.10 6.11
C THR A 116 5.12 -1.30 7.62
N LEU A 117 5.70 -0.34 8.36
CA LEU A 117 5.70 -0.37 9.83
C LEU A 117 4.27 -0.34 10.40
N PHE A 118 3.40 0.49 9.82
CA PHE A 118 2.00 0.55 10.24
C PHE A 118 1.25 -0.76 9.93
N MET A 119 1.50 -1.40 8.79
CA MET A 119 0.96 -2.73 8.46
C MET A 119 1.40 -3.79 9.47
N ALA A 120 2.69 -3.84 9.80
CA ALA A 120 3.23 -4.75 10.81
C ALA A 120 2.55 -4.53 12.17
N PHE A 121 2.50 -3.28 12.63
CA PHE A 121 1.85 -2.93 13.88
C PHE A 121 0.36 -3.32 13.91
N LYS A 122 -0.40 -2.96 12.87
CA LYS A 122 -1.84 -3.20 12.79
C LYS A 122 -2.17 -4.69 12.71
N ASN A 123 -1.40 -5.46 11.95
CA ASN A 123 -1.74 -6.86 11.67
C ASN A 123 -1.20 -7.84 12.70
N TYR A 124 -0.06 -7.54 13.33
CA TYR A 124 0.62 -8.48 14.22
C TYR A 124 0.65 -8.04 15.69
N MET A 125 0.75 -6.73 15.95
CA MET A 125 1.03 -6.20 17.30
C MET A 125 -0.17 -5.63 18.04
N ARG A 126 -1.36 -5.76 17.44
CA ARG A 126 -2.58 -5.16 17.96
C ARG A 126 -3.77 -6.08 17.72
N PRO A 127 -4.74 -6.14 18.64
CA PRO A 127 -6.00 -6.81 18.37
C PRO A 127 -6.78 -6.15 17.23
N TYR A 128 -7.64 -6.94 16.57
CA TYR A 128 -8.46 -6.50 15.44
C TYR A 128 -9.33 -5.29 15.81
N PHE A 129 -9.91 -5.29 17.01
CA PHE A 129 -10.53 -4.12 17.64
C PHE A 129 -9.94 -3.87 19.04
N TYR A 130 -9.93 -2.63 19.51
CA TYR A 130 -9.47 -2.33 20.88
C TYR A 130 -10.52 -2.66 21.95
N LYS A 131 -11.80 -2.60 21.59
CA LYS A 131 -12.92 -2.81 22.50
C LYS A 131 -13.71 -4.04 22.07
N LYS A 132 -14.30 -4.72 23.05
CA LYS A 132 -15.29 -5.78 22.84
C LYS A 132 -16.40 -5.27 21.90
N GLN A 133 -16.71 -6.03 20.86
CA GLN A 133 -17.78 -5.70 19.93
C GLN A 133 -19.00 -6.58 20.23
N LEU A 134 -20.21 -6.04 20.03
CA LEU A 134 -21.44 -6.80 20.26
C LEU A 134 -21.56 -7.99 19.30
N ARG A 135 -21.26 -7.76 18.02
CA ARG A 135 -21.35 -8.78 16.95
C ARG A 135 -20.15 -9.74 16.94
N ASP A 136 -19.05 -9.36 17.58
CA ASP A 136 -17.82 -10.14 17.59
C ASP A 136 -17.11 -9.94 18.95
N PRO A 137 -17.55 -10.68 19.99
CA PRO A 137 -17.06 -10.49 21.35
C PRO A 137 -15.55 -10.67 21.47
N HIS A 138 -14.96 -11.61 20.72
CA HIS A 138 -13.53 -11.96 20.80
C HIS A 138 -12.63 -11.12 19.89
N ALA A 139 -13.18 -10.10 19.21
CA ALA A 139 -12.40 -9.27 18.30
C ALA A 139 -11.31 -8.41 18.97
N HIS A 140 -11.38 -8.29 20.29
CA HIS A 140 -10.40 -7.58 21.11
C HIS A 140 -9.27 -8.47 21.63
N GLU A 141 -9.38 -9.79 21.46
CA GLU A 141 -8.43 -10.78 21.98
C GLU A 141 -7.39 -11.17 20.93
N HIS A 142 -7.76 -11.13 19.65
CA HIS A 142 -6.95 -11.64 18.55
C HIS A 142 -6.51 -10.57 17.56
N SER A 143 -5.27 -10.65 17.08
CA SER A 143 -4.77 -9.83 15.98
C SER A 143 -5.36 -10.28 14.63
N PRO A 144 -5.32 -9.41 13.59
CA PRO A 144 -5.61 -9.84 12.22
C PRO A 144 -4.80 -11.05 11.76
N ALA A 145 -3.51 -11.12 12.12
CA ALA A 145 -2.65 -12.25 11.79
C ALA A 145 -3.11 -13.55 12.46
N GLN A 146 -3.57 -13.50 13.71
CA GLN A 146 -4.17 -14.66 14.38
C GLN A 146 -5.44 -15.14 13.69
N ARG A 147 -6.32 -14.20 13.29
CA ARG A 147 -7.55 -14.55 12.56
C ARG A 147 -7.28 -15.15 11.19
N ALA A 148 -6.19 -14.74 10.55
CA ALA A 148 -5.71 -15.34 9.30
C ALA A 148 -4.99 -16.69 9.49
N GLY A 149 -4.80 -17.15 10.73
CA GLY A 149 -4.07 -18.38 11.04
C GLY A 149 -2.55 -18.30 10.85
N ILE A 150 -2.00 -17.08 10.70
CA ILE A 150 -0.57 -16.85 10.47
C ILE A 150 0.20 -16.89 11.79
N GLU A 151 -0.38 -16.36 12.86
CA GLU A 151 0.24 -16.29 14.18
C GLU A 151 -0.64 -16.91 15.26
N LYS A 152 -0.02 -17.36 16.36
CA LYS A 152 -0.76 -17.94 17.49
C LYS A 152 -1.16 -16.89 18.53
N LYS A 153 -0.47 -15.75 18.57
CA LYS A 153 -0.67 -14.68 19.55
C LYS A 153 -0.49 -13.29 18.95
N VAL A 154 -0.93 -12.27 19.68
CA VAL A 154 -0.54 -10.89 19.41
C VAL A 154 0.94 -10.74 19.74
N LEU A 155 1.76 -10.30 18.78
CA LEU A 155 3.20 -10.19 18.94
C LEU A 155 3.59 -8.86 19.56
N SER A 156 4.56 -8.86 20.47
CA SER A 156 5.23 -7.62 20.88
C SER A 156 6.20 -7.13 19.80
N PHE A 157 6.64 -5.87 19.92
CA PHE A 157 7.66 -5.31 19.03
C PHE A 157 8.94 -6.17 18.99
N ARG A 158 9.41 -6.62 20.16
CA ARG A 158 10.63 -7.43 20.27
C ARG A 158 10.47 -8.79 19.61
N GLU A 159 9.31 -9.43 19.76
CA GLU A 159 9.06 -10.74 19.17
C GLU A 159 8.99 -10.68 17.64
N PHE A 160 8.27 -9.69 17.10
CA PHE A 160 8.15 -9.51 15.66
C PHE A 160 9.51 -9.25 14.99
N PHE A 161 10.39 -8.48 15.63
CA PHE A 161 11.72 -8.14 15.11
C PHE A 161 12.85 -9.04 15.64
N LYS A 162 12.52 -10.11 16.37
CA LYS A 162 13.51 -11.05 16.92
C LYS A 162 14.23 -11.78 15.79
N GLU A 163 13.46 -12.27 14.83
CA GLU A 163 13.98 -12.97 13.67
C GLU A 163 14.06 -12.00 12.50
N ARG A 164 15.26 -11.86 11.94
CA ARG A 164 15.47 -11.03 10.76
C ARG A 164 15.54 -11.94 9.54
N VAL A 165 14.52 -11.84 8.71
CA VAL A 165 14.52 -12.50 7.41
C VAL A 165 15.27 -11.63 6.42
N THR A 166 16.31 -12.20 5.79
CA THR A 166 17.09 -11.51 4.76
C THR A 166 16.45 -11.71 3.38
N THR A 167 16.79 -10.84 2.43
CA THR A 167 16.31 -10.93 1.05
C THR A 167 16.76 -12.21 0.32
N HIS A 168 17.74 -12.92 0.84
CA HIS A 168 18.21 -14.20 0.28
C HIS A 168 17.36 -15.39 0.73
N GLN A 169 16.53 -15.21 1.76
CA GLN A 169 15.72 -16.28 2.36
C GLN A 169 14.27 -16.29 1.85
N VAL A 170 13.83 -15.23 1.16
CA VAL A 170 12.45 -15.09 0.66
C VAL A 170 12.44 -14.50 -0.72
N ASP A 171 11.65 -15.11 -1.61
CA ASP A 171 11.35 -14.54 -2.92
C ASP A 171 10.45 -13.32 -2.79
N LEU A 172 11.03 -12.15 -3.08
CA LEU A 172 10.31 -10.89 -3.08
C LEU A 172 9.78 -10.59 -4.48
N SER A 173 8.55 -10.06 -4.55
CA SER A 173 8.10 -9.46 -5.80
C SER A 173 8.89 -8.18 -6.10
N LYS A 174 8.95 -7.77 -7.37
CA LYS A 174 9.72 -6.61 -7.82
C LYS A 174 9.54 -5.35 -6.96
N ASP A 175 8.30 -5.00 -6.58
CA ASP A 175 8.02 -3.83 -5.74
C ASP A 175 8.68 -3.91 -4.37
N TRP A 176 8.71 -5.11 -3.77
CA TRP A 176 9.33 -5.34 -2.46
C TRP A 176 10.85 -5.33 -2.57
N GLU A 177 11.42 -5.86 -3.65
CA GLU A 177 12.85 -5.72 -3.91
C GLU A 177 13.26 -4.26 -4.08
N ASP A 178 12.52 -3.51 -4.88
CA ASP A 178 12.78 -2.10 -5.13
C ASP A 178 12.62 -1.30 -3.83
N PHE A 179 11.60 -1.60 -3.02
CA PHE A 179 11.45 -1.05 -1.66
C PHE A 179 12.67 -1.34 -0.76
N VAL A 180 13.11 -2.59 -0.65
CA VAL A 180 14.26 -2.97 0.19
C VAL A 180 15.55 -2.32 -0.30
N LYS A 181 15.74 -2.24 -1.62
CA LYS A 181 16.87 -1.54 -2.26
C LYS A 181 16.71 -0.02 -2.26
N ARG A 182 15.63 0.50 -1.65
CA ARG A 182 15.26 1.93 -1.58
C ARG A 182 15.20 2.61 -2.95
N ARG A 183 14.81 1.86 -3.97
CA ARG A 183 14.62 2.30 -5.35
C ARG A 183 13.14 2.58 -5.58
N ASP A 184 12.85 3.78 -6.08
CA ASP A 184 11.53 4.10 -6.64
C ASP A 184 11.69 4.29 -8.15
N PRO A 185 11.16 3.38 -9.00
CA PRO A 185 11.23 3.49 -10.46
C PRO A 185 10.59 4.76 -11.03
N LEU A 186 9.67 5.38 -10.27
CA LEU A 186 8.94 6.58 -10.66
C LEU A 186 9.57 7.86 -10.07
N SER A 187 10.57 7.71 -9.20
CA SER A 187 11.33 8.84 -8.65
C SER A 187 12.38 9.31 -9.66
N ARG A 188 12.36 10.61 -9.92
CA ARG A 188 13.39 11.32 -10.71
C ARG A 188 14.71 11.53 -9.98
N ARG A 189 14.76 11.17 -8.68
CA ARG A 189 15.96 11.26 -7.84
C ARG A 189 16.35 9.88 -7.38
N VAL A 190 17.65 9.60 -7.42
CA VAL A 190 18.21 8.44 -6.71
C VAL A 190 18.02 8.71 -5.23
N ILE A 191 17.14 7.93 -4.62
CA ILE A 191 16.96 7.92 -3.17
C ILE A 191 18.15 7.12 -2.64
N GLN A 192 19.18 7.80 -2.18
CA GLN A 192 20.33 7.09 -1.62
C GLN A 192 19.85 6.25 -0.42
N GLY A 193 20.29 4.99 -0.40
CA GLY A 193 20.20 4.16 0.80
C GLY A 193 20.97 4.82 1.94
N TYR A 194 20.58 4.53 3.18
CA TYR A 194 21.41 4.86 4.32
C TYR A 194 22.79 4.24 4.08
N LYS A 195 23.83 5.06 3.91
CA LYS A 195 25.19 4.61 3.59
C LYS A 195 25.94 3.98 4.79
N GLY A 196 25.27 3.81 5.92
CA GLY A 196 25.93 3.47 7.18
C GLY A 196 26.65 4.69 7.78
N ILE A 197 26.80 4.67 9.10
CA ILE A 197 27.90 5.32 9.82
C ILE A 197 29.07 4.32 9.78
#